data_AF-A0A7J6KJ62-F1
#
_entry.id   AF-A0A7J6KJ62-F1
#
_cell.length_a   1.000
_cell.length_b   1.000
_cell.length_c   1.000
_cell.angle_alpha   90.00
_cell.angle_beta   90.00
_cell.angle_gamma   90.00
#
_symmetry.space_group_name_H-M   'P 1'
#
loop_
_entity.id
_entity.type
_entity.pdbx_description
1 polymer ?
#
loop_
_entity_poly.entity_id
_entity_poly.type
_entity_poly.pdbx_seq_one_letter_code
_entity_poly.pdbx_strand_id
1 'polypeptide(L)'
;MSLTPEDVASFNGDGFLVRKAFAAPEEVTEMKDRMAKLLKDWNPEESVDSVFATDRDQHLNNEYFLGSADHIRFFLEPGAVNENGKVRSDIPKAELVNKVGHSLHVDDPVFRK
;
A
#
# COMPACT_ATOMS: atom_id res chain seq x y z
N MET A 1 3.08 -24.99 4.97
CA MET A 1 3.60 -25.46 3.67
C MET A 1 5.10 -25.23 3.63
N SER A 2 5.92 -26.23 3.30
CA SER A 2 7.39 -26.08 3.22
C SER A 2 7.87 -25.89 1.78
N LEU A 3 9.07 -25.33 1.59
CA LEU A 3 9.75 -25.27 0.30
C LEU A 3 10.41 -26.61 -0.02
N THR A 4 10.32 -27.05 -1.27
CA THR A 4 11.05 -28.23 -1.75
C THR A 4 12.51 -27.85 -2.09
N PRO A 5 13.42 -28.83 -2.23
CA PRO A 5 14.78 -28.55 -2.70
C PRO A 5 14.81 -27.88 -4.09
N GLU A 6 13.85 -28.21 -4.96
CA GLU A 6 13.71 -27.58 -6.28
C GLU A 6 13.27 -26.12 -6.16
N ASP A 7 12.28 -25.82 -5.32
CA ASP A 7 11.86 -24.44 -5.04
C ASP A 7 13.03 -23.58 -4.56
N VAL A 8 13.86 -24.13 -3.66
CA VAL A 8 15.04 -23.45 -3.13
C VAL A 8 16.10 -23.25 -4.21
N ALA A 9 16.33 -24.24 -5.08
CA ALA A 9 17.26 -24.12 -6.18
C ALA A 9 16.83 -23.04 -7.19
N SER A 10 15.54 -23.02 -7.58
CA SER A 10 14.98 -21.98 -8.45
C SER A 10 15.07 -20.59 -7.82
N PHE A 11 14.69 -20.45 -6.55
CA PHE A 11 14.81 -19.17 -5.84
C PHE A 11 16.26 -18.64 -5.82
N ASN A 12 17.23 -19.52 -5.53
CA ASN A 12 18.65 -19.14 -5.50
C ASN A 12 19.21 -18.80 -6.89
N GLY A 13 18.71 -19.45 -7.95
CA GLY A 13 19.13 -19.19 -9.33
C GLY A 13 18.51 -17.93 -9.94
N ASP A 14 17.22 -17.72 -9.69
CA ASP A 14 16.42 -16.69 -10.37
C ASP A 14 16.24 -15.41 -9.53
N GLY A 15 16.48 -15.48 -8.21
CA GLY A 15 16.25 -14.38 -7.26
C GLY A 15 14.80 -14.20 -6.83
N PHE A 16 13.88 -15.06 -7.30
CA PHE A 16 12.47 -15.09 -6.92
C PHE A 16 11.87 -16.49 -7.10
N LEU A 17 10.68 -16.72 -6.56
CA LEU A 17 9.94 -17.96 -6.72
C LEU A 17 8.44 -17.68 -6.90
N VAL A 18 7.81 -18.30 -7.90
CA VAL A 18 6.35 -18.21 -8.11
C VAL A 18 5.66 -19.38 -7.41
N ARG A 19 4.97 -19.09 -6.30
CA ARG A 19 4.18 -20.10 -5.58
C ARG A 19 2.69 -19.92 -5.83
N LYS A 20 2.13 -20.82 -6.63
CA LYS A 20 0.69 -20.84 -6.92
C LYS A 20 -0.09 -21.26 -5.68
N ALA A 21 -1.27 -20.67 -5.49
CA ALA A 21 -2.19 -20.98 -4.40
C ALA A 21 -1.52 -20.96 -3.00
N PHE A 22 -0.63 -19.99 -2.77
CA PHE A 22 0.00 -19.80 -1.47
C PHE A 22 -1.00 -19.38 -0.39
N ALA A 23 -1.87 -18.42 -0.71
CA ALA A 23 -2.99 -17.99 0.12
C ALA A 23 -4.28 -18.68 -0.33
N ALA A 24 -5.13 -19.04 0.63
CA ALA A 24 -6.47 -19.53 0.37
C ALA A 24 -7.37 -18.41 -0.22
N PRO A 25 -8.35 -18.74 -1.07
CA PRO A 25 -9.28 -17.75 -1.62
C PRO A 25 -9.98 -16.89 -0.55
N GLU A 26 -10.26 -17.48 0.61
CA GLU A 26 -10.90 -16.83 1.76
C GLU A 26 -9.97 -15.79 2.39
N GLU A 27 -8.67 -16.09 2.54
CA GLU A 27 -7.66 -15.14 3.04
C GLU A 27 -7.52 -13.94 2.09
N VAL A 28 -7.51 -14.20 0.78
CA VAL A 28 -7.47 -13.14 -0.24
C VAL A 28 -8.72 -12.26 -0.16
N THR A 29 -9.89 -12.87 0.00
CA THR A 29 -11.16 -12.13 0.13
C THR A 29 -11.16 -11.28 1.40
N GLU A 30 -10.73 -11.84 2.53
CA GLU A 30 -10.67 -11.14 3.80
C GLU A 30 -9.74 -9.91 3.74
N MET A 31 -8.55 -10.05 3.15
CA MET A 31 -7.62 -8.92 2.97
C MET A 31 -8.20 -7.82 2.08
N LYS A 32 -8.91 -8.18 1.01
CA LYS A 32 -9.55 -7.22 0.10
C LYS A 32 -10.69 -6.48 0.78
N ASP A 33 -11.53 -7.18 1.52
CA ASP A 33 -12.64 -6.58 2.27
C ASP A 33 -12.11 -5.66 3.38
N ARG A 34 -11.04 -6.07 4.05
CA ARG A 34 -10.40 -5.23 5.06
C ARG A 34 -9.85 -3.95 4.46
N MET A 35 -9.13 -4.03 3.33
CA MET A 35 -8.62 -2.85 2.64
C MET A 35 -9.74 -1.94 2.16
N ALA A 36 -10.84 -2.49 1.63
CA ALA A 36 -12.00 -1.70 1.24
C ALA A 36 -12.61 -0.92 2.41
N LYS A 37 -12.65 -1.51 3.61
CA LYS A 37 -13.08 -0.81 4.83
C LYS A 37 -12.10 0.31 5.21
N LEU A 38 -10.79 0.05 5.20
CA LEU A 38 -9.77 1.05 5.49
C LEU A 38 -9.87 2.25 4.53
N LEU A 39 -10.04 2.00 3.23
CA LEU A 39 -10.23 3.05 2.21
C LEU A 39 -11.51 3.86 2.41
N LYS A 40 -12.58 3.21 2.86
CA LYS A 40 -13.85 3.88 3.18
C LYS A 40 -13.67 4.87 4.31
N ASP A 41 -12.99 4.45 5.38
CA ASP A 41 -12.82 5.21 6.62
C ASP A 41 -11.73 6.31 6.53
N TRP A 42 -10.77 6.17 5.61
CA TRP A 42 -9.67 7.12 5.39
C TRP A 42 -10.11 8.47 4.80
N ASN A 43 -9.46 9.57 5.16
CA ASN A 43 -9.66 10.88 4.54
C ASN A 43 -8.54 11.22 3.55
N PRO A 44 -8.81 11.35 2.23
CA PRO A 44 -7.78 11.60 1.22
C PRO A 44 -6.98 12.89 1.40
N GLU A 45 -7.59 13.92 1.98
CA GLU A 45 -6.92 15.21 2.19
C GLU A 45 -5.74 15.09 3.19
N GLU A 46 -5.71 14.05 4.03
CA GLU A 46 -4.59 13.78 4.96
C GLU A 46 -3.36 13.20 4.25
N SER A 47 -3.48 12.86 2.97
CA SER A 47 -2.43 12.20 2.19
C SER A 47 -1.95 13.04 1.02
N VAL A 48 -2.28 14.34 0.95
CA VAL A 48 -1.80 15.23 -0.12
C VAL A 48 -0.28 15.27 -0.18
N ASP A 49 0.38 15.28 0.99
CA ASP A 49 1.84 15.27 1.12
C ASP A 49 2.49 13.91 0.80
N SER A 50 1.68 12.90 0.45
CA SER A 50 2.20 11.58 0.07
C SER A 50 2.56 11.49 -1.42
N VAL A 51 2.12 12.45 -2.24
CA VAL A 51 2.34 12.45 -3.68
C VAL A 51 3.82 12.71 -3.97
N PHE A 52 4.49 11.72 -4.56
CA PHE A 52 5.85 11.91 -5.05
C PHE A 52 5.83 12.85 -6.27
N ALA A 53 6.45 14.03 -6.11
CA ALA A 53 6.57 15.03 -7.16
C ALA A 53 8.02 15.55 -7.18
N THR A 54 8.61 15.66 -8.37
CA THR A 54 9.99 16.13 -8.54
C THR A 54 10.14 17.65 -8.43
N ASP A 55 9.03 18.39 -8.48
CA ASP A 55 8.96 19.86 -8.53
C ASP A 55 8.33 20.50 -7.27
N ARG A 56 7.88 19.70 -6.30
CA ARG A 56 7.36 20.17 -4.99
C ARG A 56 8.44 20.10 -3.92
N ASP A 57 8.28 20.90 -2.86
CA ASP A 57 9.16 20.89 -1.68
C ASP A 57 9.28 19.47 -1.11
N GLN A 58 10.41 18.82 -1.38
CA GLN A 58 10.70 17.42 -0.99
C GLN A 58 10.69 17.22 0.54
N HIS A 59 10.82 18.31 1.31
CA HIS A 59 10.86 18.28 2.76
C HIS A 59 9.55 17.79 3.41
N LEU A 60 8.38 18.20 2.90
CA LEU A 60 7.07 17.79 3.45
C LEU A 60 6.74 16.33 3.10
N ASN A 61 7.06 15.93 1.86
CA ASN A 61 6.92 14.54 1.42
C ASN A 61 7.74 13.57 2.29
N ASN A 62 8.89 14.03 2.80
CA ASN A 62 9.74 13.22 3.67
C ASN A 62 9.15 13.02 5.07
N GLU A 63 8.52 14.00 5.71
CA GLU A 63 7.96 13.78 7.06
C GLU A 63 6.78 12.81 7.04
N TYR A 64 5.86 12.97 6.07
CA TYR A 64 4.74 12.05 5.94
C TYR A 64 5.21 10.63 5.62
N PHE A 65 6.21 10.48 4.74
CA PHE A 65 6.77 9.17 4.40
C PHE A 65 7.61 8.57 5.54
N LEU A 66 8.56 9.31 6.11
CA LEU A 66 9.45 8.81 7.16
C LEU A 66 8.67 8.47 8.45
N GLY A 67 7.66 9.27 8.79
CA GLY A 67 6.77 9.00 9.92
C GLY A 67 5.74 7.88 9.69
N SER A 68 5.75 7.23 8.52
CA SER A 68 4.82 6.13 8.20
C SER A 68 5.36 4.74 8.55
N ALA A 69 6.61 4.64 9.02
CA ALA A 69 7.28 3.36 9.25
C ALA A 69 6.52 2.44 10.21
N ASP A 70 5.85 3.04 11.20
CA ASP A 70 5.09 2.41 12.28
C ASP A 70 3.60 2.78 12.26
N HIS A 71 3.09 3.30 11.13
CA HIS A 71 1.68 3.69 10.98
C HIS A 71 1.09 3.15 9.67
N ILE A 72 -0.23 2.96 9.65
CA ILE A 72 -0.98 2.72 8.42
C ILE A 72 -1.29 4.08 7.78
N ARG A 73 -0.63 4.36 6.66
CA ARG A 73 -0.76 5.58 5.86
C ARG A 73 -1.07 5.24 4.41
N PHE A 74 -1.80 6.14 3.77
CA PHE A 74 -2.18 6.04 2.36
C PHE A 74 -1.26 6.93 1.54
N PHE A 75 -0.86 6.41 0.38
CA PHE A 75 -0.01 7.10 -0.57
C PHE A 75 -0.75 7.26 -1.88
N LEU A 76 -0.84 8.50 -2.34
CA LEU A 76 -1.63 8.89 -3.48
C LEU A 76 -0.87 8.71 -4.80
N GLU A 77 -1.62 8.45 -5.88
CA GLU A 77 -1.10 8.47 -7.25
C GLU A 77 -0.62 9.88 -7.65
N PRO A 78 0.39 10.02 -8.55
CA PRO A 78 0.89 11.31 -9.02
C PRO A 78 -0.17 12.26 -9.59
N GLY A 79 -1.29 11.73 -10.10
CA GLY A 79 -2.41 12.50 -10.65
C GLY A 79 -3.60 12.70 -9.71
N ALA A 80 -3.49 12.29 -8.43
CA ALA A 80 -4.56 12.34 -7.44
C ALA A 80 -4.82 13.75 -6.88
N VAL A 81 -3.83 14.64 -6.98
CA VAL A 81 -3.87 16.00 -6.45
C VAL A 81 -3.77 16.99 -7.61
N ASN A 82 -4.66 17.98 -7.64
CA ASN A 82 -4.68 19.03 -8.67
C ASN A 82 -3.61 20.11 -8.42
N GLU A 83 -3.49 21.05 -9.35
CA GLU A 83 -2.52 22.16 -9.31
C GLU A 83 -2.70 23.07 -8.08
N ASN A 84 -3.88 23.07 -7.46
CA ASN A 84 -4.17 23.85 -6.25
C ASN A 84 -3.83 23.10 -4.95
N GLY A 85 -3.19 21.92 -5.04
CA GLY A 85 -2.85 21.10 -3.88
C GLY A 85 -4.06 20.41 -3.23
N LYS A 86 -5.16 20.24 -3.97
CA LYS A 86 -6.38 19.58 -3.49
C LYS A 86 -6.57 18.21 -4.12
N VAL A 87 -7.12 17.28 -3.35
CA VAL A 87 -7.47 15.96 -3.88
C VAL A 87 -8.54 16.12 -4.95
N ARG A 88 -8.37 15.41 -6.05
CA ARG A 88 -9.34 15.37 -7.15
C ARG A 88 -10.61 14.66 -6.74
N SER A 89 -11.70 15.41 -6.62
CA SER A 89 -13.02 14.87 -6.27
C SER A 89 -13.68 14.09 -7.42
N ASP A 90 -13.16 14.21 -8.64
CA ASP A 90 -13.66 13.50 -9.82
C ASP A 90 -13.12 12.07 -9.95
N ILE A 91 -12.18 11.66 -9.09
CA ILE A 91 -11.60 10.32 -9.06
C ILE A 91 -12.15 9.56 -7.84
N PRO A 92 -12.60 8.30 -7.98
CA PRO A 92 -13.00 7.48 -6.84
C PRO A 92 -11.87 7.29 -5.82
N LYS A 93 -12.20 7.29 -4.51
CA LYS A 93 -11.19 7.20 -3.43
C LYS A 93 -10.23 6.02 -3.58
N ALA A 94 -10.72 4.88 -4.03
CA ALA A 94 -9.89 3.69 -4.23
C ALA A 94 -8.88 3.84 -5.37
N GLU A 95 -9.19 4.66 -6.39
CA GLU A 95 -8.32 4.91 -7.55
C GLU A 95 -7.31 6.03 -7.27
N LEU A 96 -7.51 6.83 -6.23
CA LEU A 96 -6.53 7.82 -5.79
C LEU A 96 -5.30 7.18 -5.16
N VAL A 97 -5.39 5.95 -4.66
CA VAL A 97 -4.36 5.31 -3.82
C VAL A 97 -3.42 4.48 -4.67
N ASN A 98 -2.13 4.80 -4.60
CA ASN A 98 -1.05 4.00 -5.15
C ASN A 98 -0.69 2.80 -4.23
N LYS A 99 -0.55 3.07 -2.93
CA LYS A 99 -0.26 2.04 -1.92
C LYS A 99 -0.72 2.44 -0.52
N VAL A 100 -0.80 1.44 0.35
CA VAL A 100 -1.05 1.60 1.80
C VAL A 100 0.07 0.90 2.56
N GLY A 101 0.67 1.58 3.52
CA GLY A 101 1.80 1.07 4.30
C GLY A 101 2.11 1.96 5.51
N HIS A 102 3.06 1.61 6.38
CA HIS A 102 3.94 0.46 6.29
C HIS A 102 3.73 -0.56 7.42
N SER A 103 2.86 -0.25 8.39
CA SER A 103 2.61 -1.11 9.55
C SER A 103 1.35 -1.97 9.44
N LEU A 104 0.78 -2.22 8.25
CA LEU A 104 -0.41 -3.10 8.12
C LEU A 104 -0.22 -4.44 8.83
N HIS A 105 0.95 -5.06 8.66
CA HIS A 105 1.34 -6.32 9.30
C HIS A 105 1.50 -6.22 10.82
N VAL A 106 1.63 -5.01 11.38
CA VAL A 106 1.73 -4.77 12.82
C VAL A 106 0.39 -4.33 13.39
N ASP A 107 -0.31 -3.36 12.81
CA ASP A 107 -1.45 -2.70 13.43
C ASP A 107 -2.81 -3.26 13.00
N ASP A 108 -2.88 -3.95 11.86
CA ASP A 108 -4.12 -4.49 11.37
C ASP A 108 -4.25 -6.00 11.65
N PRO A 109 -5.31 -6.45 12.36
CA PRO A 109 -5.45 -7.85 12.74
C PRO A 109 -5.66 -8.80 11.58
N VAL A 110 -6.12 -8.33 10.40
CA VAL A 110 -6.26 -9.18 9.21
C VAL A 110 -4.91 -9.37 8.53
N PHE A 111 -4.11 -8.31 8.42
CA PHE A 111 -2.80 -8.36 7.77
C PHE A 111 -1.67 -8.91 8.67
N ARG A 112 -1.90 -9.03 9.99
CA ARG A 112 -0.95 -9.63 10.95
C ARG A 112 -0.96 -11.17 10.94
N LYS A 113 -1.99 -11.80 10.36
CA LYS A 113 -2.22 -13.26 10.46
C LYS A 113 -1.08 -14.09 9.85
#